data_AF-A0A7C6UHL6-F1
#
_entry.id   AF-A0A7C6UHL6-F1
#
_cell.length_a   1.000
_cell.length_b   1.000
_cell.length_c   1.000
_cell.angle_alpha   90.00
_cell.angle_beta   90.00
_cell.angle_gamma   90.00
#
_symmetry.space_group_name_H-M   'P 1'
#
loop_
_entity.id
_entity.type
_entity.pdbx_description
1 polymer ?
#
loop_
_entity_poly.entity_id
_entity_poly.type
_entity_poly.pdbx_seq_one_letter_code
_entity_poly.pdbx_strand_id
1 'polypeptide(L)' 'MGNATHDQYDACHRVTNVVDALSNRTATTYFSNGLPQTVTGPRGEVTAYTYDGFGNPAT' A
#
# COMPACT_ATOMS: atom_id res chain seq x y z
N MET A 1 -3.62 5.25 26.37
CA MET A 1 -4.09 5.82 25.10
C MET A 1 -3.47 5.00 23.99
N GLY A 2 -4.28 4.16 23.34
CA GLY A 2 -3.82 3.24 22.30
C GLY A 2 -3.67 3.99 20.99
N ASN A 3 -2.44 4.24 20.59
CA ASN A 3 -2.12 4.62 19.22
C ASN A 3 -2.27 3.36 18.36
N ALA A 4 -3.51 2.96 18.07
CA ALA A 4 -3.78 1.73 17.36
C ALA A 4 -3.60 1.97 15.86
N THR A 5 -2.51 1.46 15.32
CA THR A 5 -2.37 1.28 13.87
C THR A 5 -3.36 0.21 13.45
N HIS A 6 -4.18 0.52 12.45
CA HIS A 6 -5.15 -0.42 11.89
C HIS A 6 -4.71 -0.83 10.49
N ASP A 7 -4.26 -2.07 10.38
CA ASP A 7 -3.85 -2.69 9.12
C ASP A 7 -5.00 -3.54 8.57
N GLN A 8 -5.39 -3.25 7.33
CA GLN A 8 -6.33 -4.08 6.57
C GLN A 8 -5.55 -4.93 5.60
N TYR A 9 -5.97 -6.17 5.47
CA TYR A 9 -5.31 -7.17 4.64
C TYR A 9 -6.25 -7.67 3.54
N ASP A 10 -5.68 -8.00 2.39
CA ASP A 10 -6.41 -8.75 1.36
C ASP A 10 -6.51 -10.25 1.72
N ALA A 11 -7.19 -11.02 0.86
CA ALA A 11 -7.32 -12.47 1.01
C ALA A 11 -5.98 -13.23 0.96
N CYS A 12 -4.90 -12.58 0.51
CA CYS A 12 -3.54 -13.10 0.47
C CYS A 12 -2.71 -12.64 1.68
N HIS A 13 -3.33 -12.05 2.71
CA HIS A 13 -2.66 -11.47 3.88
C HIS A 13 -1.66 -10.35 3.56
N ARG A 14 -1.90 -9.56 2.49
CA ARG A 14 -1.10 -8.39 2.12
C ARG A 14 -1.79 -7.11 2.58
N VAL A 15 -1.00 -6.17 3.07
CA VAL A 15 -1.51 -4.91 3.65
C VAL A 15 -2.05 -3.99 2.56
N THR A 16 -3.37 -3.84 2.48
CA THR A 16 -4.02 -2.98 1.48
C THR A 16 -4.33 -1.58 2.01
N ASN A 17 -4.45 -1.42 3.33
CA ASN A 17 -4.76 -0.14 3.93
C ASN A 17 -4.18 -0.09 5.34
N VAL A 18 -3.40 0.95 5.63
CA VAL A 18 -2.85 1.24 6.95
C VAL A 18 -3.46 2.53 7.42
N VAL A 19 -4.09 2.53 8.58
CA VAL A 19 -4.52 3.75 9.26
C VAL A 19 -3.66 3.93 10.49
N ASP A 20 -2.80 4.94 10.49
CA ASP A 20 -1.97 5.27 11.63
C ASP A 20 -2.81 5.90 12.76
N ALA A 21 -2.28 5.91 13.98
CA ALA A 21 -2.89 6.53 15.15
C ALA A 21 -3.24 8.01 14.98
N LEU A 22 -2.56 8.70 14.05
CA LEU A 22 -2.85 10.08 13.66
C LEU A 22 -4.01 10.21 12.65
N SER A 23 -4.77 9.13 12.39
CA SER A 23 -5.81 9.07 11.35
C SER A 23 -5.28 9.24 9.92
N ASN A 24 -3.97 9.08 9.73
CA ASN A 24 -3.34 9.07 8.42
C ASN A 24 -3.61 7.73 7.73
N ARG A 25 -4.29 7.76 6.58
CA ARG A 25 -4.62 6.57 5.79
C ARG A 25 -3.65 6.39 4.63
N THR A 26 -2.99 5.24 4.57
CA THR A 26 -2.15 4.83 3.44
C THR A 26 -2.76 3.59 2.80
N ALA A 27 -3.18 3.68 1.54
CA ALA A 27 -3.73 2.54 0.79
C ALA A 27 -2.71 2.02 -0.22
N THR A 28 -2.52 0.70 -0.27
CA THR A 28 -1.61 0.04 -1.21
C THR A 28 -2.39 -0.95 -2.04
N THR A 29 -2.26 -0.88 -3.37
CA THR A 29 -2.77 -1.91 -4.28
C THR A 29 -1.61 -2.76 -4.76
N TYR A 30 -1.87 -4.02 -5.09
CA TYR A 30 -0.86 -4.95 -5.56
C TYR A 30 -1.20 -5.50 -6.94
N PHE A 31 -0.18 -5.75 -7.74
CA PHE A 31 -0.28 -6.54 -8.95
C PHE A 31 -0.55 -8.02 -8.62
N SER A 32 -0.94 -8.80 -9.64
CA SER A 32 -1.17 -10.24 -9.51
C SER A 32 0.07 -11.02 -9.04
N ASN A 33 1.27 -10.53 -9.36
CA ASN A 33 2.55 -11.08 -8.88
C ASN A 33 2.86 -10.70 -7.41
N GLY A 34 2.05 -9.85 -6.77
CA GLY A 34 2.21 -9.40 -5.39
C GLY A 34 3.13 -8.20 -5.18
N LEU A 35 3.57 -7.56 -6.26
CA LEU A 35 4.33 -6.31 -6.15
C LEU A 35 3.38 -5.11 -5.96
N PRO A 36 3.75 -4.09 -5.17
CA PRO A 36 2.91 -2.92 -4.95
C PRO A 36 2.70 -2.12 -6.24
N GLN A 37 1.47 -2.06 -6.73
CA GLN A 37 1.09 -1.34 -7.94
C GLN A 37 0.92 0.17 -7.70
N THR A 38 0.16 0.55 -6.67
CA THR A 38 0.02 1.95 -6.27
C THR A 38 0.03 2.07 -4.77
N VAL A 39 0.59 3.17 -4.27
CA VAL A 39 0.53 3.57 -2.87
C VAL A 39 -0.10 4.96 -2.83
N THR A 40 -1.27 5.06 -2.21
CA THR A 40 -1.96 6.31 -1.93
C THR A 40 -1.67 6.70 -0.49
N GLY A 41 -0.97 7.79 -0.28
CA GLY A 41 -0.66 8.30 1.05
C GLY A 41 -1.78 9.16 1.65
N PRO A 42 -1.60 9.57 2.91
CA PRO A 42 -2.64 10.22 3.72
C PRO A 42 -3.05 11.62 3.24
N ARG A 43 -2.25 12.29 2.39
CA ARG A 43 -2.59 13.60 1.82
C ARG A 43 -3.16 13.47 0.41
N GLY A 44 -3.47 12.25 -0.03
CA GLY A 44 -3.97 11.94 -1.36
C GLY A 44 -2.88 11.83 -2.43
N GLU A 45 -1.61 11.84 -2.05
CA GLU A 45 -0.49 11.56 -2.94
C GLU A 45 -0.56 10.12 -3.45
N VAL A 46 -0.56 9.94 -4.76
CA VAL A 46 -0.58 8.61 -5.39
C VAL A 46 0.78 8.38 -6.03
N THR A 47 1.50 7.39 -5.51
CA THR A 47 2.73 6.87 -6.10
C THR A 47 2.39 5.58 -6.83
N ALA A 48 2.46 5.61 -8.16
CA ALA A 48 2.32 4.41 -8.97
C ALA A 48 3.71 3.81 -9.23
N TYR A 49 3.81 2.50 -9.10
CA TYR A 49 5.01 1.75 -9.49
C TYR A 49 4.69 0.96 -10.74
N THR A 50 5.61 1.01 -11.70
CA THR A 50 5.61 0.07 -12.81
C THR A 50 6.76 -0.89 -12.63
N TYR A 51 6.59 -2.12 -13.09
CA TYR A 51 7.64 -3.14 -13.00
C TYR A 51 7.98 -3.65 -14.40
N ASP A 52 9.25 -3.89 -14.65
CA ASP A 52 9.71 -4.58 -15.84
C ASP A 52 9.36 -6.09 -15.79
N GLY A 53 9.61 -6.82 -16.87
CA GLY A 53 9.37 -8.26 -16.96
C GLY A 53 10.20 -9.11 -15.99
N PHE A 54 11.16 -8.51 -15.28
CA PHE A 54 11.99 -9.12 -14.26
C PHE A 54 11.53 -8.78 -12.83
N GLY A 55 10.47 -7.97 -12.68
CA GLY A 55 9.94 -7.55 -11.38
C GLY A 55 10.71 -6.40 -10.74
N ASN A 56 11.58 -5.72 -11.48
CA ASN A 56 12.25 -4.53 -10.99
C ASN A 56 11.37 -3.30 -11.23
N PRO A 57 11.37 -2.31 -10.33
CA PRO A 57 10.67 -1.07 -10.59
C PRO A 57 11.22 -0.41 -11.85
N ALA A 58 10.40 -0.38 -12.90
CA ALA A 58 10.60 0.48 -14.04
C ALA A 58 10.17 1.88 -13.59
N THR A 59 11.17 2.73 -13.33
CA THR A 59 10.97 4.15 -12.99
C THR A 59 10.30 4.90 -14.14
#